data_AF-A0A6P0DTF3-F1
#
_entry.id   AF-A0A6P0DTF3-F1
#
_cell.length_a   1.000
_cell.length_b   1.000
_cell.length_c   1.000
_cell.angle_alpha   90.00
_cell.angle_beta   90.00
_cell.angle_gamma   90.00
#
_symmetry.space_group_name_H-M   'P 1'
#
loop_
_entity.id
_entity.type
_entity.pdbx_description
1 polymer ?
#
loop_
_entity_poly.entity_id
_entity_poly.type
_entity_poly.pdbx_seq_one_letter_code
_entity_poly.pdbx_strand_id
1 'polypeptide(L)'
;GVIFDRAIPPFAETHVLKGVTSILARSDLTPADVDRFACHPGGSKVITALESALKLSQGTLDKEREVLSDYGNMSSPTALFVLEKLLAHGLPRRTVLTAMGPGFTLSCLSLRAAA
;
A
#
# COMPACT_ATOMS: atom_id res chain seq x y z
N GLY A 1 -1.41 -21.15 9.45
CA GLY A 1 -1.85 -19.78 9.15
C GLY A 1 -0.92 -18.80 9.84
N VAL A 2 -0.61 -17.66 9.22
CA VAL A 2 0.15 -16.59 9.88
C VAL A 2 -0.80 -15.83 10.79
N ILE A 3 -0.49 -15.75 12.09
CA ILE A 3 -1.25 -14.95 13.05
C ILE A 3 -0.59 -13.57 13.09
N PHE A 4 -1.29 -12.56 12.57
CA PHE A 4 -0.82 -11.18 12.66
C PHE A 4 -1.04 -10.64 14.07
N ASP A 5 0.02 -10.12 14.67
CA ASP A 5 -0.04 -9.47 15.97
C ASP A 5 -1.01 -8.27 15.92
N ARG A 6 -1.73 -8.03 17.02
CA ARG A 6 -2.62 -6.86 17.16
C ARG A 6 -1.87 -5.53 17.06
N ALA A 7 -0.54 -5.55 17.23
CA ALA A 7 0.35 -4.40 17.13
C ALA A 7 0.66 -3.95 15.69
N ILE A 8 0.25 -4.70 14.65
CA ILE A 8 0.58 -4.35 13.26
C ILE A 8 0.02 -2.98 12.82
N PRO A 9 -1.25 -2.60 13.08
CA PRO A 9 -1.74 -1.29 12.69
C PRO A 9 -1.00 -0.12 13.38
N PRO A 10 -0.81 -0.10 14.72
CA PRO A 10 0.01 0.93 15.37
C PRO A 10 1.46 0.98 14.89
N PHE A 11 2.05 -0.18 14.61
CA PHE A 11 3.40 -0.26 14.02
C PHE A 11 3.44 0.40 12.64
N ALA A 12 2.45 0.09 11.79
CA ALA A 12 2.35 0.67 10.45
C ALA A 12 2.19 2.19 10.49
N GLU A 13 1.29 2.70 11.36
CA GLU A 13 1.09 4.14 11.59
C GLU A 13 2.38 4.87 11.95
N THR A 14 3.22 4.24 12.78
CA THR A 14 4.45 4.85 13.27
C THR A 14 5.59 4.80 12.24
N HIS A 15 5.70 3.73 11.46
CA HIS A 15 6.93 3.43 10.71
C HIS A 15 6.79 3.50 9.18
N VAL A 16 5.59 3.36 8.61
CA VAL A 16 5.41 3.24 7.16
C VAL A 16 5.87 4.49 6.41
N LEU A 17 5.50 5.69 6.86
CA LEU A 17 5.89 6.92 6.17
C LEU A 17 7.41 7.07 6.06
N LYS A 18 8.13 6.80 7.16
CA LYS A 18 9.59 6.83 7.19
C LYS A 18 10.17 5.80 6.22
N GLY A 19 9.67 4.56 6.26
CA GLY A 19 10.13 3.49 5.37
C GLY A 19 9.90 3.80 3.89
N VAL A 20 8.69 4.25 3.52
CA VAL A 20 8.35 4.67 2.15
C VAL A 20 9.27 5.79 1.69
N THR A 21 9.44 6.82 2.53
CA THR A 21 10.30 7.98 2.21
C THR A 21 11.74 7.53 1.95
N SER A 22 12.30 6.66 2.80
CA SER A 22 13.66 6.15 2.62
C SER A 22 13.81 5.28 1.37
N ILE A 23 12.80 4.50 1.00
CA ILE A 23 12.85 3.67 -0.22
C ILE A 23 12.75 4.56 -1.47
N LEU A 24 11.84 5.54 -1.50
CA LEU A 24 11.67 6.46 -2.64
C LEU A 24 12.93 7.31 -2.87
N ALA A 25 13.59 7.75 -1.81
CA ALA A 25 14.81 8.55 -1.89
C ALA A 25 15.95 7.82 -2.63
N ARG A 26 15.95 6.47 -2.67
CA ARG A 26 16.93 5.69 -3.46
C ARG A 26 16.74 5.84 -4.97
N SER A 27 15.68 6.51 -5.40
CA SER A 27 15.36 6.78 -6.81
C SER A 27 15.06 8.26 -7.03
N ASP A 28 15.59 9.14 -6.16
CA ASP A 28 15.40 10.60 -6.22
C ASP A 28 13.94 11.04 -6.20
N LEU A 29 13.09 10.29 -5.48
CA LEU A 29 11.67 10.58 -5.31
C LEU A 29 11.33 10.87 -3.85
N THR A 30 10.26 11.63 -3.66
CA THR A 30 9.64 11.91 -2.38
C THR A 30 8.19 11.42 -2.37
N PRO A 31 7.54 11.30 -1.19
CA PRO A 31 6.11 11.01 -1.14
C PRO A 31 5.24 12.03 -1.89
N ALA A 32 5.71 13.27 -2.08
CA ALA A 32 4.98 14.30 -2.83
C ALA A 32 4.97 14.04 -4.34
N ASP A 33 5.88 13.21 -4.86
CA ASP A 33 5.91 12.80 -6.27
C ASP A 33 4.96 11.64 -6.58
N VAL A 34 4.31 11.07 -5.55
CA VAL A 34 3.43 9.91 -5.68
C VAL A 34 1.99 10.34 -5.88
N ASP A 35 1.45 10.07 -7.06
CA ASP A 35 0.05 10.42 -7.38
C ASP A 35 -0.95 9.44 -6.76
N ARG A 36 -0.57 8.16 -6.64
CA ARG A 36 -1.39 7.11 -6.02
C ARG A 36 -0.52 6.07 -5.32
N PHE A 37 -0.88 5.72 -4.09
CA PHE A 37 -0.36 4.50 -3.46
C PHE A 37 -1.25 3.32 -3.83
N ALA A 38 -0.70 2.17 -4.17
CA ALA A 38 -1.43 0.91 -4.28
C ALA A 38 -0.94 0.02 -3.14
N CYS A 39 -1.78 -0.26 -2.15
CA CYS A 39 -1.32 -0.89 -0.92
C CYS A 39 -1.76 -2.35 -0.81
N HIS A 40 -0.88 -3.25 -0.37
CA HIS A 40 -1.28 -4.59 0.06
C HIS A 40 -2.27 -4.51 1.24
N PRO A 41 -3.51 -4.98 1.10
CA PRO A 41 -4.49 -4.92 2.16
C PRO A 41 -4.36 -6.16 3.06
N GLY A 42 -3.54 -6.05 4.11
CA GLY A 42 -3.40 -7.12 5.11
C GLY A 42 -4.68 -7.38 5.93
N GLY A 43 -5.57 -6.39 5.99
CA GLY A 43 -6.85 -6.40 6.70
C GLY A 43 -7.44 -4.98 6.78
N SER A 44 -8.72 -4.85 7.16
CA SER A 44 -9.42 -3.55 7.14
C SER A 44 -8.78 -2.49 8.04
N LYS A 45 -8.32 -2.89 9.23
CA LYS A 45 -7.58 -2.02 10.15
C LYS A 45 -6.22 -1.59 9.60
N VAL A 46 -5.57 -2.45 8.82
CA VAL A 46 -4.28 -2.13 8.18
C VAL A 46 -4.51 -1.06 7.10
N ILE A 47 -5.58 -1.16 6.31
CA ILE A 47 -5.92 -0.13 5.31
C ILE A 47 -6.09 1.23 5.97
N THR A 48 -6.86 1.32 7.06
CA THR A 48 -7.05 2.58 7.79
C THR A 48 -5.74 3.11 8.38
N ALA A 49 -4.91 2.24 8.94
CA ALA A 49 -3.58 2.60 9.44
C ALA A 49 -2.67 3.15 8.33
N LEU A 50 -2.71 2.57 7.13
CA LEU A 50 -1.95 3.06 5.97
C LEU A 50 -2.44 4.42 5.49
N GLU A 51 -3.76 4.64 5.42
CA GLU A 51 -4.33 5.95 5.10
C GLU A 51 -3.82 7.02 6.08
N SER A 52 -3.86 6.71 7.39
CA SER A 52 -3.32 7.58 8.44
C SER A 52 -1.82 7.83 8.28
N ALA A 53 -1.02 6.76 8.18
CA ALA A 53 0.45 6.83 8.10
C ALA A 53 0.93 7.66 6.90
N LEU A 54 0.32 7.42 5.73
CA LEU A 54 0.68 8.07 4.47
C LEU A 54 -0.01 9.43 4.28
N LYS A 55 -0.77 9.90 5.29
CA LYS A 55 -1.53 11.16 5.27
C LYS A 55 -2.49 11.26 4.09
N LEU A 56 -3.13 10.14 3.75
CA LEU A 56 -4.14 10.06 2.70
C LEU A 56 -5.51 10.44 3.27
N SER A 57 -6.37 11.02 2.44
CA SER A 57 -7.78 11.19 2.80
C SER A 57 -8.42 9.83 3.05
N GLN A 58 -9.27 9.75 4.09
CA GLN A 58 -10.01 8.51 4.38
C GLN A 58 -10.85 8.07 3.17
N GLY A 59 -10.79 6.79 2.83
CA GLY A 59 -11.47 6.23 1.67
C GLY A 59 -10.68 6.29 0.37
N THR A 60 -9.47 6.87 0.38
CA THR A 60 -8.58 6.88 -0.81
C THR A 60 -8.17 5.46 -1.20
N LEU A 61 -8.01 4.54 -0.22
CA LEU A 61 -7.68 3.14 -0.48
C LEU A 61 -8.94 2.30 -0.77
N ASP A 62 -9.77 2.75 -1.71
CA ASP A 62 -11.05 2.14 -2.07
C ASP A 62 -10.87 0.77 -2.74
N LYS A 63 -9.96 0.66 -3.72
CA LYS A 63 -9.70 -0.60 -4.45
C LYS A 63 -9.07 -1.66 -3.55
N GLU A 64 -8.27 -1.25 -2.57
CA GLU A 64 -7.77 -2.11 -1.51
C GLU A 64 -8.90 -2.70 -0.67
N ARG A 65 -9.92 -1.89 -0.33
CA ARG A 65 -11.10 -2.33 0.43
C ARG A 65 -11.98 -3.26 -0.40
N GLU A 66 -12.18 -2.95 -1.68
CA GLU A 66 -12.91 -3.83 -2.60
C GLU A 66 -12.23 -5.20 -2.73
N VAL A 67 -10.93 -5.25 -3.03
CA VAL A 67 -10.20 -6.52 -3.16
C VAL A 67 -10.26 -7.32 -1.86
N LEU A 68 -10.10 -6.65 -0.71
CA LEU A 68 -10.21 -7.32 0.58
C LEU A 68 -11.63 -7.84 0.85
N SER A 69 -12.67 -7.13 0.41
CA SER A 69 -14.07 -7.55 0.53
C SER A 69 -14.37 -8.76 -0.37
N ASP A 70 -13.91 -8.71 -1.61
CA ASP A 70 -14.21 -9.73 -2.63
C ASP A 70 -13.43 -11.03 -2.38
N TYR A 71 -12.18 -10.93 -1.91
CA TYR A 71 -11.24 -12.06 -1.87
C TYR A 71 -10.58 -12.32 -0.52
N GLY A 72 -10.71 -11.40 0.44
CA GLY A 72 -9.92 -11.44 1.67
C GLY A 72 -8.42 -11.19 1.44
N ASN A 73 -7.61 -11.47 2.47
CA ASN A 73 -6.16 -11.41 2.34
C ASN A 73 -5.64 -12.74 1.78
N MET A 74 -5.28 -12.74 0.50
CA MET A 74 -4.73 -13.88 -0.24
C MET A 74 -3.21 -14.03 -0.09
N SER A 75 -2.57 -13.32 0.86
CA SER A 75 -1.11 -13.16 0.96
C SER A 75 -0.55 -12.29 -0.18
N SER A 76 0.66 -12.59 -0.68
CA SER A 76 1.37 -11.78 -1.67
C SER A 76 0.58 -11.41 -2.93
N PRO A 77 -0.29 -12.27 -3.52
CA PRO A 77 -1.05 -11.91 -4.72
C PRO A 77 -2.04 -10.76 -4.49
N THR A 78 -2.46 -10.51 -3.25
CA THR A 78 -3.46 -9.47 -2.95
C THR A 78 -3.02 -8.08 -3.42
N ALA A 79 -1.72 -7.78 -3.37
CA ALA A 79 -1.19 -6.52 -3.89
C ALA A 79 -1.33 -6.41 -5.42
N LEU A 80 -1.20 -7.53 -6.13
CA LEU A 80 -1.35 -7.59 -7.59
C LEU A 80 -2.81 -7.46 -8.01
N PHE A 81 -3.75 -8.00 -7.24
CA PHE A 81 -5.19 -7.82 -7.49
C PHE A 81 -5.63 -6.36 -7.29
N VAL A 82 -5.04 -5.67 -6.31
CA VAL A 82 -5.24 -4.21 -6.17
C VAL A 82 -4.70 -3.47 -7.39
N LEU A 83 -3.49 -3.82 -7.83
CA LEU A 83 -2.90 -3.22 -9.03
C LEU A 83 -3.75 -3.47 -10.27
N GLU A 84 -4.28 -4.68 -10.46
CA GLU A 84 -5.19 -5.02 -11.56
C GLU A 84 -6.45 -4.16 -11.56
N LYS A 85 -7.11 -4.00 -10.41
CA LYS A 85 -8.29 -3.12 -10.29
C LYS A 85 -7.96 -1.67 -10.64
N LEU A 86 -6.81 -1.17 -10.18
CA LEU A 86 -6.39 0.20 -10.48
C LEU A 86 -6.02 0.37 -11.96
N LEU A 87 -5.36 -0.61 -12.58
CA LEU A 87 -5.06 -0.62 -14.02
C LEU A 87 -6.32 -0.55 -14.87
N ALA A 88 -7.39 -1.26 -14.49
CA ALA A 88 -8.66 -1.24 -15.20
C ALA A 88 -9.36 0.13 -15.20
N HIS A 89 -9.01 1.02 -14.25
CA HIS A 89 -9.56 2.38 -14.14
C HIS A 89 -8.59 3.46 -14.65
N GLY A 90 -7.40 3.06 -15.12
CA GLY A 90 -6.32 3.95 -15.48
C GLY A 90 -5.48 4.35 -14.26
N LEU A 91 -4.18 4.11 -14.34
CA LEU A 91 -3.22 4.58 -13.33
C LEU A 91 -2.81 6.03 -13.60
N PRO A 92 -2.64 6.85 -12.55
CA PRO A 92 -1.98 8.13 -12.72
C PRO A 92 -0.51 7.94 -13.07
N ARG A 93 0.16 9.04 -13.43
CA ARG A 93 1.53 9.04 -13.95
C ARG A 93 2.49 8.25 -13.06
N ARG A 94 2.43 8.42 -11.74
CA ARG A 94 3.24 7.69 -10.78
C ARG A 94 2.38 7.00 -9.73
N THR A 95 2.46 5.67 -9.70
CA THR A 95 1.84 4.84 -8.68
C THR A 95 2.90 4.11 -7.88
N VAL A 96 2.79 4.07 -6.55
CA VAL A 96 3.70 3.30 -5.71
C VAL A 96 2.96 2.09 -5.15
N LEU A 97 3.33 0.90 -5.61
CA LEU A 97 2.85 -0.36 -5.05
C LEU A 97 3.61 -0.66 -3.75
N THR A 98 2.90 -0.95 -2.68
CA THR A 98 3.48 -1.31 -1.38
C THR A 98 3.03 -2.70 -0.94
N ALA A 99 3.95 -3.44 -0.31
CA ALA A 99 3.66 -4.73 0.32
C ALA A 99 4.37 -4.82 1.68
N MET A 100 3.73 -5.51 2.62
CA MET A 100 4.24 -5.70 3.98
C MET A 100 4.09 -7.16 4.42
N GLY A 101 5.05 -7.67 5.20
CA GLY A 101 5.06 -9.06 5.65
C GLY A 101 5.90 -9.31 6.90
N PRO A 102 5.98 -10.58 7.37
CA PRO A 102 6.70 -10.95 8.59
C PRO A 102 8.16 -10.46 8.57
N GLY A 103 8.56 -9.73 9.62
CA GLY A 103 9.79 -8.94 9.62
C GLY A 103 9.80 -7.88 10.74
N PHE A 104 9.18 -6.73 10.67
CA PHE A 104 8.30 -6.17 9.65
C PHE A 104 9.10 -5.63 8.48
N THR A 105 8.82 -6.13 7.28
CA THR A 105 9.46 -5.66 6.05
C THR A 105 8.46 -4.87 5.24
N LEU A 106 8.86 -3.67 4.82
CA LEU A 106 8.15 -2.86 3.85
C LEU A 106 8.88 -2.97 2.51
N SER A 107 8.14 -3.30 1.45
CA SER A 107 8.62 -3.25 0.07
C SER A 107 7.82 -2.22 -0.71
N CYS A 108 8.49 -1.43 -1.55
CA CYS A 108 7.86 -0.47 -2.45
C CYS A 108 8.38 -0.65 -3.87
N LEU A 109 7.49 -0.46 -4.84
CA LEU A 109 7.81 -0.39 -6.26
C LEU A 109 7.16 0.86 -6.85
N SER A 110 7.97 1.80 -7.35
CA SER A 110 7.45 2.95 -8.11
C SER A 110 7.21 2.53 -9.55
N LEU A 111 5.95 2.62 -9.97
CA LEU A 111 5.49 2.38 -11.33
C LEU A 111 5.27 3.74 -12.02
N ARG A 112 5.66 3.83 -13.29
CA ARG A 112 5.33 4.96 -14.16
C ARG A 112 4.40 4.46 -15.27
N ALA A 113 3.23 5.07 -15.42
CA ALA A 113 2.35 4.77 -16.54
C ALA A 113 3.10 5.06 -17.86
N ALA A 114 3.03 4.11 -18.81
CA ALA A 114 3.52 4.35 -20.16
C ALA A 114 2.65 5.42 -20.84
N ALA A 115 3.26 6.23 -21.69
CA ALA A 115 2.58 7.26 -22.47
C ALA A 115 1.68 6.64 -23.55
#